data_AF-A0A401W9Y9-F1
#
_entry.id   AF-A0A401W9Y9-F1
#
_cell.length_a   1.000
_cell.length_b   1.000
_cell.length_c   1.000
_cell.angle_alpha   90.00
_cell.angle_beta   90.00
_cell.angle_gamma   90.00
#
_symmetry.space_group_name_H-M   'P 1'
#
loop_
_entity.id
_entity.type
_entity.pdbx_description
1 polymer ?
#
loop_
_entity_poly.entity_id
_entity_poly.type
_entity_poly.pdbx_seq_one_letter_code
_entity_poly.pdbx_strand_id
1 'polypeptide(L)'
;MIAPSTTVGAHMNIRTTAVGALTLGLLLAACGTQEQPKAEPTRTPSDKFLGAIVDHPIHSWDDNGPSQTELLAYPPEWCTALKQGHSVDYLFGKGGLYPIGMEWGTNKEDARQVLIMAVEAYCPQHRERVVQELRSNGDY
;
A
#
# COMPACT_ATOMS: atom_id res chain seq x y z
N MET A 1 37.87 -31.85 -48.82
CA MET A 1 38.41 -30.51 -48.49
C MET A 1 38.47 -30.40 -46.97
N ILE A 2 39.63 -29.96 -46.50
CA ILE A 2 40.07 -29.68 -45.11
C ILE A 2 39.40 -28.32 -44.71
N ALA A 3 38.93 -27.98 -43.50
CA ALA A 3 39.40 -28.16 -42.13
C ALA A 3 38.25 -27.96 -41.10
N PRO A 4 38.41 -28.39 -39.84
CA PRO A 4 37.52 -28.07 -38.71
C PRO A 4 37.88 -26.76 -38.01
N SER A 5 36.86 -26.00 -37.56
CA SER A 5 37.04 -24.84 -36.68
C SER A 5 37.01 -25.26 -35.21
N THR A 6 38.14 -25.03 -34.54
CA THR A 6 38.35 -25.10 -33.10
C THR A 6 37.87 -23.83 -32.41
N THR A 7 37.09 -23.93 -31.33
CA THR A 7 37.11 -22.93 -30.26
C THR A 7 37.19 -23.66 -28.92
N VAL A 8 38.39 -23.63 -28.34
CA VAL A 8 38.67 -23.94 -26.94
C VAL A 8 38.52 -22.63 -26.17
N GLY A 9 37.63 -22.59 -25.18
CA GLY A 9 37.54 -21.54 -24.17
C GLY A 9 37.66 -22.18 -22.80
N ALA A 10 38.77 -21.91 -22.13
CA ALA A 10 39.25 -22.60 -20.94
C ALA A 10 38.46 -22.26 -19.66
N HIS A 11 38.51 -23.23 -18.74
CA HIS A 11 38.24 -23.09 -17.31
C HIS A 11 39.05 -21.94 -16.68
N MET A 12 38.54 -21.32 -15.62
CA MET A 12 39.11 -21.38 -14.25
C MET A 12 38.52 -20.29 -13.35
N ASN A 13 38.14 -20.72 -12.15
CA ASN A 13 37.58 -19.95 -11.04
C ASN A 13 38.41 -18.71 -10.65
N ILE A 14 37.73 -17.59 -10.39
CA ILE A 14 38.29 -16.49 -9.61
C ILE A 14 37.53 -16.42 -8.29
N ARG A 15 38.07 -17.10 -7.28
CA ARG A 15 37.80 -16.81 -5.87
C ARG A 15 38.70 -15.65 -5.48
N THR A 16 38.12 -14.52 -5.05
CA THR A 16 38.87 -13.50 -4.32
C THR A 16 38.03 -13.00 -3.15
N THR A 17 38.28 -13.61 -2.00
CA THR A 17 38.04 -13.11 -0.66
C THR A 17 38.65 -11.73 -0.46
N ALA A 18 37.88 -10.80 0.12
CA ALA A 18 38.43 -9.64 0.80
C ALA A 18 37.65 -9.44 2.11
N VAL A 19 38.24 -9.95 3.20
CA VAL A 19 37.94 -9.60 4.58
C VAL A 19 38.52 -8.21 4.82
N GLY A 20 37.69 -7.27 5.27
CA GLY A 20 38.12 -5.96 5.74
C GLY A 20 37.42 -5.66 7.07
N ALA A 21 38.09 -5.99 8.17
CA ALA A 21 37.72 -5.61 9.53
C ALA A 21 38.38 -4.28 9.92
N LEU A 22 37.90 -3.69 11.02
CA LEU A 22 38.37 -2.48 11.74
C LEU A 22 37.64 -1.21 11.26
N THR A 23 37.01 -0.37 12.11
CA THR A 23 37.50 0.21 13.37
C THR A 23 36.37 0.86 14.19
N LEU A 24 36.47 0.66 15.52
CA LEU A 24 36.32 1.66 16.60
C LEU A 24 35.05 2.54 16.71
N GLY A 25 34.19 2.12 17.64
CA GLY A 25 33.70 2.91 18.78
C GLY A 25 33.41 4.41 18.62
N LEU A 26 32.12 4.73 18.66
CA LEU A 26 31.64 5.89 19.41
C LEU A 26 30.49 5.45 20.33
N LEU A 27 30.82 5.30 21.61
CA LEU A 27 29.87 5.35 22.71
C LEU A 27 29.34 6.80 22.79
N LEU A 28 28.21 7.08 22.16
CA LEU A 28 27.34 8.16 22.65
C LEU A 28 26.31 7.53 23.59
N ALA A 29 26.67 7.51 24.87
CA ALA A 29 25.68 7.52 25.94
C ALA A 29 24.93 8.87 25.90
N ALA A 30 24.03 9.01 24.92
CA ALA A 30 22.97 9.99 25.01
C ALA A 30 21.92 9.40 25.95
N CYS A 31 22.09 9.70 27.24
CA CYS A 31 21.02 9.69 28.22
C CYS A 31 20.00 10.77 27.79
N GLY A 32 19.24 10.47 26.75
CA GLY A 32 18.07 11.22 26.35
C GLY A 32 16.91 10.60 27.11
N THR A 33 16.28 11.41 27.95
CA THR A 33 15.02 11.13 28.64
C THR A 33 14.15 10.24 27.77
N GLN A 34 13.96 8.99 28.19
CA GLN A 34 13.03 8.06 27.56
C GLN A 34 11.64 8.62 27.82
N GLU A 35 11.22 9.57 27.00
CA GLU A 35 9.82 9.89 26.81
C GLU A 35 9.17 8.54 26.46
N GLN A 36 8.46 7.96 27.43
CA GLN A 36 7.55 6.87 27.15
C GLN A 36 6.72 7.34 25.95
N PRO A 37 6.64 6.57 24.85
CA PRO A 37 5.74 6.89 23.77
C PRO A 37 4.37 7.05 24.41
N LYS A 38 3.88 8.30 24.47
CA LYS A 38 2.54 8.58 24.94
C LYS A 38 1.67 7.81 23.97
N ALA A 39 1.05 6.73 24.45
CA ALA A 39 0.18 5.92 23.62
C ALA A 39 -0.82 6.87 22.98
N GLU A 40 -0.73 7.06 21.66
CA GLU A 40 -1.78 7.75 20.94
C GLU A 40 -3.07 6.97 21.25
N PRO A 41 -4.19 7.67 21.48
CA PRO A 41 -5.46 6.99 21.64
C PRO A 41 -5.63 6.02 20.48
N THR A 42 -5.74 4.73 20.76
CA THR A 42 -5.96 3.72 19.72
C THR A 42 -7.37 3.93 19.18
N ARG A 43 -7.50 4.80 18.18
CA ARG A 43 -8.75 4.99 17.44
C ARG A 43 -9.12 3.66 16.79
N THR A 44 -10.41 3.35 16.76
CA THR A 44 -10.86 2.18 16.00
C THR A 44 -10.57 2.40 14.51
N PRO A 45 -10.40 1.34 13.69
CA PRO A 45 -10.27 1.48 12.24
C PRO A 45 -11.39 2.32 11.62
N SER A 46 -12.62 2.16 12.11
CA SER A 46 -13.78 2.95 11.69
C SER A 46 -13.58 4.45 11.97
N ASP A 47 -13.16 4.81 13.18
CA ASP A 47 -12.92 6.21 13.56
C ASP A 47 -11.76 6.82 12.76
N LYS A 48 -10.71 6.02 12.50
CA LYS A 48 -9.58 6.46 11.67
C LYS A 48 -10.03 6.73 10.23
N PHE A 49 -10.84 5.84 9.67
CA PHE A 49 -11.34 5.98 8.31
C PHE A 49 -12.31 7.17 8.16
N LEU A 50 -13.32 7.27 9.03
CA LEU A 50 -14.25 8.40 9.01
C LEU A 50 -13.53 9.74 9.28
N GLY A 51 -12.56 9.75 10.19
CA GLY A 51 -11.71 10.92 10.41
C GLY A 51 -10.96 11.34 9.14
N ALA A 52 -10.39 10.39 8.40
CA ALA A 52 -9.71 10.68 7.14
C ALA A 52 -10.66 11.25 6.06
N ILE A 53 -11.92 10.78 6.00
CA ILE A 53 -12.93 11.35 5.10
C ILE A 53 -13.28 12.80 5.47
N VAL A 54 -13.31 13.12 6.76
CA VAL A 54 -13.53 14.50 7.22
C VAL A 54 -12.34 15.39 6.90
N ASP A 55 -11.11 14.89 7.10
CA ASP A 55 -9.87 15.62 6.85
C ASP A 55 -9.59 15.79 5.33
N HIS A 56 -10.08 14.87 4.51
CA HIS A 56 -9.98 14.86 3.06
C HIS A 56 -11.38 14.69 2.42
N PRO A 57 -12.15 15.79 2.32
CA PRO A 57 -13.51 15.75 1.80
C PRO A 57 -13.59 15.15 0.39
N ILE A 58 -14.62 14.34 0.16
CA ILE A 58 -14.90 13.70 -1.12
C ILE A 58 -15.92 14.56 -1.89
N HIS A 59 -15.43 15.39 -2.80
CA HIS A 59 -16.27 16.39 -3.50
C HIS A 59 -17.38 15.75 -4.34
N SER A 60 -17.19 14.54 -4.87
CA SER A 60 -18.29 13.84 -5.57
C SER A 60 -19.47 13.46 -4.68
N TRP A 61 -19.36 13.61 -3.36
CA TRP A 61 -20.43 13.32 -2.40
C TRP A 61 -21.16 14.56 -1.87
N ASP A 62 -20.79 15.77 -2.31
CA ASP A 62 -21.38 17.02 -1.80
C ASP A 62 -22.90 17.07 -2.03
N ASP A 63 -23.38 16.54 -3.16
CA ASP A 63 -24.82 16.51 -3.51
C ASP A 63 -25.51 15.19 -3.12
N ASN A 64 -24.80 14.06 -3.19
CA ASN A 64 -25.39 12.73 -2.99
C ASN A 64 -24.35 11.70 -2.52
N GLY A 65 -23.91 11.81 -1.27
CA GLY A 65 -22.98 10.86 -0.66
C GLY A 65 -23.64 9.67 0.05
N PRO A 66 -22.87 8.62 0.35
CA PRO A 66 -23.31 7.56 1.26
C PRO A 66 -23.54 8.10 2.67
N SER A 67 -24.46 7.47 3.41
CA SER A 67 -24.45 7.56 4.87
C SER A 67 -23.18 6.94 5.45
N GLN A 68 -22.79 7.35 6.67
CA GLN A 68 -21.63 6.76 7.34
C GLN A 68 -21.76 5.25 7.51
N THR A 69 -22.98 4.74 7.77
CA THR A 69 -23.22 3.30 7.91
C THR A 69 -23.00 2.55 6.61
N GLU A 70 -23.50 3.08 5.49
CA GLU A 70 -23.23 2.50 4.17
C GLU A 70 -21.75 2.51 3.85
N LEU A 71 -21.07 3.64 4.10
CA LEU A 71 -19.65 3.79 3.83
C LEU A 71 -18.78 2.82 4.65
N LEU A 72 -19.14 2.59 5.92
CA LEU A 72 -18.42 1.68 6.82
C LEU A 72 -18.59 0.19 6.49
N ALA A 73 -19.55 -0.18 5.63
CA ALA A 73 -19.76 -1.58 5.24
C ALA A 73 -18.62 -2.11 4.34
N TYR A 74 -17.98 -1.23 3.57
CA TYR A 74 -17.07 -1.65 2.51
C TYR A 74 -15.62 -1.94 2.92
N PRO A 75 -14.97 -1.17 3.82
CA PRO A 75 -13.56 -1.40 4.18
C PRO A 75 -13.23 -2.84 4.61
N PRO A 76 -14.06 -3.52 5.44
CA PRO A 76 -13.81 -4.93 5.77
C PRO A 76 -13.84 -5.86 4.55
N GLU A 77 -14.74 -5.63 3.60
CA GLU A 77 -14.87 -6.43 2.38
C GLU A 77 -13.67 -6.21 1.44
N TRP A 78 -13.25 -4.95 1.26
CA TRP A 78 -12.04 -4.62 0.50
C TRP A 78 -10.81 -5.29 1.08
N CYS A 79 -10.62 -5.20 2.39
CA CYS A 79 -9.48 -5.83 3.05
C CYS A 79 -9.53 -7.36 2.94
N THR A 80 -10.71 -7.96 2.99
CA THR A 80 -10.89 -9.40 2.77
C THR A 80 -10.48 -9.79 1.35
N ALA A 81 -10.94 -9.04 0.33
CA ALA A 81 -10.62 -9.30 -1.05
C ALA A 81 -9.12 -9.07 -1.35
N LEU A 82 -8.51 -8.01 -0.81
CA LEU A 82 -7.08 -7.75 -0.93
C LEU A 82 -6.24 -8.87 -0.31
N LYS A 83 -6.67 -9.40 0.85
CA LYS A 83 -6.03 -10.54 1.53
C LYS A 83 -6.12 -11.83 0.70
N GLN A 84 -7.20 -12.00 -0.06
CA GLN A 84 -7.37 -13.11 -1.01
C GLN A 84 -6.58 -12.93 -2.31
N GLY A 85 -5.87 -11.81 -2.47
CA GLY A 85 -5.05 -11.53 -3.65
C GLY A 85 -5.80 -10.87 -4.81
N HIS A 86 -7.02 -10.40 -4.59
CA HIS A 86 -7.77 -9.65 -5.61
C HIS A 86 -7.16 -8.26 -5.84
N SER A 87 -7.10 -7.82 -7.09
CA SER A 87 -6.55 -6.51 -7.48
C SER A 87 -7.52 -5.36 -7.20
N VAL A 88 -7.01 -4.13 -7.27
CA VAL A 88 -7.81 -2.90 -7.19
C VAL A 88 -8.88 -2.85 -8.29
N ASP A 89 -8.57 -3.27 -9.52
CA ASP A 89 -9.55 -3.38 -10.61
C ASP A 89 -10.68 -4.38 -10.31
N TYR A 90 -10.38 -5.45 -9.58
CA TYR A 90 -11.42 -6.35 -9.11
C TYR A 90 -12.34 -5.65 -8.12
N LEU A 91 -11.81 -4.88 -7.16
CA LEU A 91 -12.63 -4.16 -6.18
C LEU A 91 -13.59 -3.18 -6.85
N PHE A 92 -13.09 -2.38 -7.82
CA PHE A 92 -13.87 -1.33 -8.48
C PHE A 92 -14.77 -1.82 -9.61
N GLY A 93 -14.46 -2.97 -10.23
CA GLY A 93 -15.19 -3.47 -11.40
C GLY A 93 -15.91 -4.78 -11.11
N LYS A 94 -15.16 -5.89 -11.10
CA LYS A 94 -15.73 -7.24 -11.13
C LYS A 94 -16.36 -7.69 -9.82
N GLY A 95 -15.85 -7.21 -8.70
CA GLY A 95 -16.35 -7.52 -7.37
C GLY A 95 -17.56 -6.68 -6.97
N GLY A 96 -17.83 -5.57 -7.68
CA GLY A 96 -18.89 -4.63 -7.30
C GLY A 96 -18.72 -4.05 -5.89
N LEU A 97 -17.52 -4.15 -5.32
CA LEU A 97 -17.25 -3.77 -3.95
C LEU A 97 -17.09 -2.26 -3.82
N TYR A 98 -17.07 -1.50 -4.92
CA TYR A 98 -17.10 -0.05 -4.84
C TYR A 98 -18.16 0.52 -5.79
N PRO A 99 -19.07 1.36 -5.31
CA PRO A 99 -20.10 1.99 -6.13
C PRO A 99 -19.56 3.20 -6.90
N ILE A 100 -18.64 2.98 -7.86
CA ILE A 100 -18.23 4.04 -8.80
C ILE A 100 -19.41 4.33 -9.74
N GLY A 101 -19.82 5.60 -9.83
CA GLY A 101 -20.88 6.02 -10.74
C GLY A 101 -22.26 5.37 -10.51
N MET A 102 -22.44 4.68 -9.38
CA MET A 102 -23.76 4.21 -8.93
C MET A 102 -24.48 5.34 -8.19
N GLU A 103 -25.49 5.03 -7.37
CA GLU A 103 -26.39 6.00 -6.73
C GLU A 103 -25.68 7.22 -6.12
N TRP A 104 -24.49 7.07 -5.55
CA TRP A 104 -23.74 8.17 -4.92
C TRP A 104 -22.93 9.06 -5.87
N GLY A 105 -22.88 8.73 -7.17
CA GLY A 105 -22.15 9.52 -8.14
C GLY A 105 -20.63 9.62 -7.90
N THR A 106 -20.06 8.72 -7.07
CA THR A 106 -18.63 8.78 -6.73
C THR A 106 -17.79 8.75 -7.99
N ASN A 107 -16.97 9.78 -8.20
CA ASN A 107 -16.08 9.83 -9.34
C ASN A 107 -14.87 8.90 -9.12
N LYS A 108 -14.16 8.59 -10.21
CA LYS A 108 -13.07 7.60 -10.17
C LYS A 108 -11.91 8.04 -9.28
N GLU A 109 -11.56 9.32 -9.26
CA GLU A 109 -10.41 9.84 -8.49
C GLU A 109 -10.68 9.76 -6.98
N ASP A 110 -11.85 10.24 -6.57
CA ASP A 110 -12.33 10.17 -5.20
C ASP A 110 -12.46 8.72 -4.72
N ALA A 111 -12.96 7.83 -5.57
CA ALA A 111 -13.10 6.42 -5.24
C ALA A 111 -11.77 5.75 -4.86
N ARG A 112 -10.69 6.11 -5.56
CA ARG A 112 -9.34 5.63 -5.26
C ARG A 112 -8.81 6.21 -3.95
N GLN A 113 -9.06 7.49 -3.70
CA GLN A 113 -8.67 8.15 -2.46
C GLN A 113 -9.36 7.49 -1.26
N VAL A 114 -10.67 7.22 -1.36
CA VAL A 114 -11.44 6.51 -0.34
C VAL A 114 -10.88 5.11 -0.09
N LEU A 115 -10.57 4.35 -1.15
CA LEU A 115 -9.95 3.04 -1.01
C LEU A 115 -8.60 3.11 -0.27
N ILE A 116 -7.74 4.07 -0.59
CA ILE A 116 -6.45 4.24 0.08
C ILE A 116 -6.65 4.54 1.57
N MET A 117 -7.57 5.46 1.91
CA MET A 117 -7.88 5.82 3.30
C MET A 117 -8.43 4.62 4.09
N ALA A 118 -9.32 3.85 3.48
CA ALA A 118 -9.87 2.64 4.09
C ALA A 118 -8.81 1.56 4.31
N VAL A 119 -7.95 1.31 3.34
CA VAL A 119 -6.86 0.33 3.45
C VAL A 119 -5.86 0.75 4.51
N GLU A 120 -5.51 2.04 4.58
CA GLU A 120 -4.63 2.58 5.62
C GLU A 120 -5.23 2.45 7.04
N ALA A 121 -6.56 2.43 7.15
CA ALA A 121 -7.24 2.25 8.43
C ALA A 121 -7.45 0.77 8.81
N TYR A 122 -7.88 -0.09 7.88
CA TYR A 122 -8.33 -1.46 8.17
C TYR A 122 -7.30 -2.55 7.86
N CYS A 123 -6.45 -2.35 6.85
CA CYS A 123 -5.48 -3.35 6.42
C CYS A 123 -4.19 -2.71 5.87
N PRO A 124 -3.46 -1.96 6.72
CA PRO A 124 -2.35 -1.12 6.29
C PRO A 124 -1.23 -1.89 5.57
N GLN A 125 -1.08 -3.19 5.84
CA GLN A 125 -0.12 -4.05 5.13
C GLN A 125 -0.38 -4.17 3.62
N HIS A 126 -1.57 -3.80 3.12
CA HIS A 126 -1.90 -3.84 1.70
C HIS A 126 -1.79 -2.46 1.02
N ARG A 127 -1.53 -1.39 1.78
CA ARG A 127 -1.52 0.00 1.27
C ARG A 127 -0.53 0.20 0.14
N GLU A 128 0.71 -0.26 0.33
CA GLU A 128 1.76 -0.10 -0.68
C GLU A 128 1.40 -0.82 -1.98
N ARG A 129 0.87 -2.04 -1.87
CA ARG A 129 0.39 -2.82 -3.02
C ARG A 129 -0.71 -2.07 -3.77
N VAL A 130 -1.71 -1.56 -3.06
CA VAL A 130 -2.83 -0.80 -3.65
C VAL A 130 -2.35 0.45 -4.36
N VAL A 131 -1.46 1.24 -3.74
CA VAL A 131 -0.90 2.44 -4.35
C VAL A 131 -0.08 2.10 -5.60
N GLN A 132 0.70 1.01 -5.56
CA GLN A 132 1.48 0.57 -6.71
C GLN A 132 0.60 0.09 -7.87
N GLU A 133 -0.47 -0.67 -7.58
CA GLU A 133 -1.45 -1.09 -8.58
C GLU A 133 -2.11 0.13 -9.25
N LEU A 134 -2.57 1.10 -8.45
CA LEU A 134 -3.16 2.34 -8.98
C LEU A 134 -2.19 3.12 -9.88
N ARG A 135 -0.92 3.28 -9.47
CA ARG A 135 0.11 3.93 -10.31
C ARG A 135 0.35 3.18 -11.61
N SER A 136 0.42 1.85 -11.55
CA SER A 136 0.66 1.03 -12.74
C SER A 136 -0.46 1.12 -13.78
N ASN A 137 -1.68 1.41 -13.33
CA ASN A 137 -2.85 1.59 -14.18
C ASN A 137 -3.05 3.05 -14.65
N GLY A 138 -2.14 3.98 -14.31
CA GLY A 138 -2.29 5.41 -14.60
C GLY A 138 -3.40 6.07 -13.79
N ASP A 139 -3.77 5.45 -12.67
CA ASP A 139 -4.92 5.79 -11.84
C ASP A 139 -4.50 6.55 -10.55
N TYR A 140 -3.20 6.77 -10.28
CA TYR A 140 -2.70 7.51 -9.13
C TYR A 140 -1.35 8.17 -9.39
#